data_AF-A0A368GB82-F1
#
_entry.id   AF-A0A368GB82-F1
#
_cell.length_a   1.000
_cell.length_b   1.000
_cell.length_c   1.000
_cell.angle_alpha   90.00
_cell.angle_beta   90.00
_cell.angle_gamma   90.00
#
_symmetry.space_group_name_H-M   'P 1'
#
loop_
_entity.id
_entity.type
_entity.pdbx_description
1 polymer ?
#
loop_
_entity_poly.entity_id
_entity_poly.type
_entity_poly.pdbx_seq_one_letter_code
_entity_poly.pdbx_strand_id
1 'polypeptide(L)'
;MYSTLVKFQSDSRTVQEKSCRITWIGVGEQSDEKSTAAYDREVLAEIIESSGDPELVAEWQNRNIDIRRYPEGSARPASERPRIIKITTPNREVRDKLLSHMKRGRLSLAQQFTHSYARKDYTREELVFDRALRQKAGTLNQQAGKLLYVVRDLSIHKLRTPLDLPTLH
;
A
#
# COMPACT_ATOMS: atom_id res chain seq x y z
N MET A 1 18.49 -21.72 -23.70
CA MET A 1 17.00 -21.78 -23.61
C MET A 1 16.47 -22.07 -22.21
N TYR A 2 17.12 -22.94 -21.41
CA TYR A 2 16.71 -23.23 -20.02
C TYR A 2 16.63 -21.98 -19.11
N SER A 3 17.61 -21.08 -19.19
CA SER A 3 17.63 -19.83 -18.41
C SER A 3 16.40 -18.95 -18.65
N THR A 4 15.88 -18.88 -19.88
CA THR A 4 14.71 -18.08 -20.22
C THR A 4 13.42 -18.69 -19.66
N LEU A 5 13.29 -20.02 -19.69
CA LEU A 5 12.14 -20.73 -19.12
C LEU A 5 12.10 -20.63 -17.60
N VAL A 6 13.26 -20.76 -16.93
CA VAL A 6 13.38 -20.59 -15.48
C VAL A 6 13.01 -19.16 -15.07
N LYS A 7 13.50 -18.14 -15.81
CA LYS A 7 13.11 -16.75 -15.59
C LYS A 7 11.61 -16.54 -15.78
N PHE A 8 11.03 -17.07 -16.85
CA PHE A 8 9.59 -16.94 -17.09
C PHE A 8 8.74 -17.59 -15.98
N GLN A 9 9.15 -18.76 -15.48
CA GLN A 9 8.49 -19.42 -14.35
C GLN A 9 8.64 -18.63 -13.04
N SER A 10 9.83 -18.09 -12.76
CA SER A 10 10.05 -17.25 -11.58
C SER A 10 9.27 -15.94 -11.66
N ASP A 11 9.19 -15.34 -12.85
CA ASP A 11 8.46 -14.11 -13.10
C ASP A 11 6.96 -14.35 -12.95
N SER A 12 6.46 -15.47 -13.49
CA SER A 12 5.05 -15.88 -13.34
C SER A 12 4.67 -16.10 -11.87
N ARG A 13 5.49 -16.82 -11.10
CA ARG A 13 5.28 -16.99 -9.65
C ARG A 13 5.31 -15.65 -8.91
N THR A 14 6.27 -14.79 -9.23
CA THR A 14 6.39 -13.46 -8.62
C THR A 14 5.16 -12.61 -8.93
N VAL A 15 4.71 -12.59 -10.18
CA VAL A 15 3.49 -11.88 -10.60
C VAL A 15 2.29 -12.42 -9.85
N GLN A 16 2.15 -13.74 -9.74
CA GLN A 16 1.05 -14.35 -9.00
C GLN A 16 1.05 -13.94 -7.52
N GLU A 17 2.18 -14.06 -6.83
CA GLU A 17 2.32 -13.65 -5.42
C GLU A 17 2.01 -12.16 -5.22
N LYS A 18 2.45 -11.31 -6.14
CA LYS A 18 2.18 -9.86 -6.13
C LYS A 18 0.71 -9.57 -6.41
N SER A 19 0.07 -10.36 -7.27
CA SER A 19 -1.33 -10.21 -7.65
C SER A 19 -2.30 -10.43 -6.49
N CYS A 20 -1.88 -11.17 -5.46
CA CYS A 20 -2.65 -11.42 -4.23
C CYS A 20 -2.21 -10.52 -3.06
N ARG A 21 -1.43 -9.46 -3.31
CA ARG A 21 -0.86 -8.64 -2.23
C ARG A 21 -1.18 -7.15 -2.37
N ILE A 22 -1.43 -6.53 -1.22
CA ILE A 22 -1.58 -5.09 -1.05
C ILE A 22 -0.35 -4.55 -0.34
N THR A 23 0.08 -3.36 -0.74
CA THR A 23 1.04 -2.55 0.00
C THR A 23 0.34 -1.34 0.58
N TRP A 24 0.41 -1.20 1.89
CA TRP A 24 -0.16 -0.08 2.63
C TRP A 24 0.96 0.74 3.26
N ILE A 25 0.94 2.04 2.95
CA ILE A 25 2.06 2.95 3.19
C ILE A 25 1.60 4.04 4.14
N GLY A 26 2.47 4.46 5.06
CA GLY A 26 2.26 5.65 5.89
C GLY A 26 1.40 5.44 7.14
N VAL A 27 1.18 4.19 7.55
CA VAL A 27 0.60 3.85 8.86
C VAL A 27 1.72 3.91 9.90
N GLY A 28 1.53 4.66 10.98
CA GLY A 28 2.53 4.80 12.05
C GLY A 28 2.84 3.47 12.74
N GLU A 29 4.04 3.36 13.32
CA GLU A 29 4.41 2.24 14.19
C GLU A 29 4.14 2.63 15.65
N GLN A 30 3.95 1.62 16.50
CA GLN A 30 3.76 1.80 17.94
C GLN A 30 5.11 1.72 18.68
N SER A 31 5.08 1.78 20.02
CA SER A 31 6.30 1.76 20.85
C SER A 31 7.17 0.52 20.68
N ASP A 32 6.59 -0.60 20.26
CA ASP A 32 7.28 -1.88 20.10
C ASP A 32 6.65 -2.71 18.97
N GLU A 33 7.34 -3.79 18.57
CA GLU A 33 6.91 -4.64 17.45
C GLU A 33 5.57 -5.34 17.75
N LYS A 34 5.33 -5.75 19.01
CA LYS A 34 4.13 -6.49 19.38
C LYS A 34 2.91 -5.57 19.38
N SER A 35 3.03 -4.36 19.94
CA SER A 35 1.98 -3.35 19.88
C SER A 35 1.73 -2.90 18.44
N THR A 36 2.78 -2.76 17.62
CA THR A 36 2.66 -2.44 16.19
C THR A 36 1.88 -3.52 15.44
N ALA A 37 2.24 -4.79 15.62
CA ALA A 37 1.56 -5.91 14.96
C ALA A 37 0.09 -6.05 15.41
N ALA A 38 -0.19 -5.84 16.70
CA ALA A 38 -1.56 -5.86 17.22
C ALA A 38 -2.39 -4.71 16.61
N TYR A 39 -1.84 -3.50 16.60
CA TYR A 39 -2.48 -2.32 16.02
C TYR A 39 -2.77 -2.50 14.53
N ASP A 40 -1.79 -2.96 13.76
CA ASP A 40 -1.94 -3.20 12.33
C ASP A 40 -3.09 -4.19 12.03
N ARG A 41 -3.17 -5.24 12.85
CA ARG A 41 -4.24 -6.25 12.75
C ARG A 41 -5.61 -5.67 13.09
N GLU A 42 -5.70 -4.83 14.10
CA GLU A 42 -6.94 -4.19 14.54
C GLU A 42 -7.46 -3.20 13.48
N VAL A 43 -6.58 -2.36 12.93
CA VAL A 43 -6.98 -1.42 11.86
C VAL A 43 -7.44 -2.19 10.61
N LEU A 44 -6.76 -3.29 10.26
CA LEU A 44 -7.20 -4.12 9.14
C LEU A 44 -8.54 -4.81 9.42
N ALA A 45 -8.77 -5.29 10.66
CA ALA A 45 -10.05 -5.85 11.07
C ALA A 45 -11.19 -4.83 10.92
N GLU A 46 -11.00 -3.59 11.39
CA GLU A 46 -12.00 -2.51 11.24
C GLU A 46 -12.39 -2.29 9.76
N ILE A 47 -11.39 -2.28 8.87
CA ILE A 47 -11.61 -2.14 7.41
C ILE A 47 -12.41 -3.32 6.85
N ILE A 48 -12.09 -4.54 7.26
CA ILE A 48 -12.78 -5.74 6.77
C ILE A 48 -14.21 -5.82 7.32
N GLU A 49 -14.41 -5.58 8.61
CA GLU A 49 -15.72 -5.67 9.25
C GLU A 49 -16.67 -4.58 8.73
N SER A 50 -16.19 -3.34 8.60
CA SER A 50 -16.98 -2.25 8.03
C SER A 50 -17.27 -2.41 6.53
N SER A 51 -16.53 -3.28 5.83
CA SER A 51 -16.79 -3.54 4.41
C SER A 51 -18.17 -4.14 4.16
N GLY A 52 -18.70 -4.90 5.14
CA GLY A 52 -19.92 -5.69 5.01
C GLY A 52 -19.85 -6.80 3.95
N ASP A 53 -18.68 -7.06 3.34
CA ASP A 53 -18.52 -8.11 2.35
C ASP A 53 -18.34 -9.46 3.07
N PRO A 54 -19.27 -10.42 2.91
CA PRO A 54 -19.25 -11.68 3.64
C PRO A 54 -18.04 -12.56 3.28
N GLU A 55 -17.51 -12.45 2.06
CA GLU A 55 -16.31 -13.18 1.66
C GLU A 55 -15.07 -12.61 2.34
N LEU A 56 -14.91 -11.27 2.39
CA LEU A 56 -13.79 -10.65 3.10
C LEU A 56 -13.80 -11.01 4.60
N VAL A 57 -14.98 -10.99 5.22
CA VAL A 57 -15.14 -11.35 6.63
C VAL A 57 -14.82 -12.82 6.86
N ALA A 58 -15.28 -13.73 6.00
CA ALA A 58 -15.00 -15.16 6.11
C ALA A 58 -13.49 -15.45 5.96
N GLU A 59 -12.83 -14.87 4.97
CA GLU A 59 -11.39 -15.05 4.74
C GLU A 59 -10.54 -14.50 5.91
N TRP A 60 -10.99 -13.41 6.53
CA TRP A 60 -10.37 -12.88 7.74
C TRP A 60 -10.51 -13.81 8.95
N GLN A 61 -11.73 -14.29 9.20
CA GLN A 61 -12.03 -15.22 10.31
C GLN A 61 -11.27 -16.55 10.17
N ASN A 62 -11.15 -17.04 8.94
CA ASN A 62 -10.40 -18.27 8.61
C ASN A 62 -8.87 -18.08 8.63
N ARG A 63 -8.37 -16.86 8.92
CA ARG A 63 -6.93 -16.51 8.94
C ARG A 63 -6.22 -16.71 7.59
N ASN A 64 -6.93 -16.57 6.49
CA ASN A 64 -6.38 -16.65 5.14
C ASN A 64 -5.82 -15.31 4.64
N ILE A 65 -6.06 -14.22 5.38
CA ILE A 65 -5.47 -12.90 5.13
C ILE A 65 -4.34 -12.67 6.13
N ASP A 66 -3.13 -12.54 5.61
CA ASP A 66 -1.91 -12.28 6.38
C ASP A 66 -1.53 -10.80 6.33
N ILE A 67 -0.96 -10.28 7.41
CA ILE A 67 -0.52 -8.88 7.54
C ILE A 67 0.84 -8.81 8.24
N ARG A 68 1.79 -8.09 7.64
CA ARG A 68 3.14 -7.91 8.18
C ARG A 68 3.82 -6.62 7.72
N ARG A 69 4.74 -6.10 8.53
CA ARG A 69 5.60 -4.95 8.18
C ARG A 69 6.79 -5.41 7.32
N TYR A 70 7.29 -4.52 6.46
CA TYR A 70 8.45 -4.78 5.62
C TYR A 70 9.44 -3.59 5.59
N PRO A 71 10.76 -3.84 5.76
CA PRO A 71 11.40 -5.12 6.08
C PRO A 71 11.02 -5.65 7.48
N GLU A 72 11.12 -6.96 7.66
CA GLU A 72 10.93 -7.61 8.97
C GLU A 72 12.16 -7.35 9.85
N GLY A 73 11.93 -7.10 11.15
CA GLY A 73 12.98 -6.77 12.09
C GLY A 73 13.39 -5.29 12.05
N SER A 74 13.57 -4.73 13.26
CA SER A 74 13.91 -3.34 13.56
C SER A 74 12.72 -2.39 13.48
N ALA A 75 12.06 -2.19 14.63
CA ALA A 75 11.24 -1.00 14.87
C ALA A 75 12.08 0.23 14.54
N ARG A 76 11.57 1.09 13.66
CA ARG A 76 12.29 2.29 13.26
C ARG A 76 12.12 3.37 14.32
N PRO A 77 13.12 4.25 14.53
CA PRO A 77 12.93 5.44 15.33
C PRO A 77 11.71 6.22 14.85
N ALA A 78 10.95 6.85 15.75
CA ALA A 78 9.75 7.61 15.39
C ALA A 78 10.00 8.75 14.38
N SER A 79 11.26 9.22 14.27
CA SER A 79 11.70 10.21 13.29
C SER A 79 11.83 9.68 11.87
N GLU A 80 11.84 8.36 11.68
CA GLU A 80 11.93 7.74 10.36
C GLU A 80 10.56 7.45 9.77
N ARG A 81 10.53 7.38 8.43
CA ARG A 81 9.33 6.93 7.73
C ARG A 81 8.97 5.51 8.19
N PRO A 82 7.70 5.27 8.60
CA PRO A 82 7.28 3.97 9.07
C PRO A 82 7.40 2.92 7.97
N ARG A 83 7.67 1.68 8.38
CA ARG A 83 7.73 0.52 7.47
C ARG A 83 6.40 0.34 6.77
N ILE A 84 6.46 -0.11 5.51
CA ILE A 84 5.26 -0.44 4.76
C ILE A 84 4.63 -1.70 5.33
N ILE A 85 3.31 -1.79 5.23
CA ILE A 85 2.56 -2.99 5.57
C ILE A 85 2.29 -3.77 4.27
N LYS A 86 2.51 -5.07 4.30
CA LYS A 86 2.15 -6.04 3.27
C LYS A 86 0.95 -6.84 3.77
N ILE A 87 -0.13 -6.84 3.00
CA ILE A 87 -1.33 -7.65 3.27
C ILE A 87 -1.43 -8.68 2.15
N THR A 88 -1.38 -9.96 2.48
CA THR A 88 -1.49 -11.06 1.52
C THR A 88 -2.87 -11.70 1.66
N THR A 89 -3.59 -11.83 0.55
CA THR A 89 -4.91 -12.45 0.47
C THR A 89 -4.82 -13.82 -0.23
N PRO A 90 -5.83 -14.70 -0.10
CA PRO A 90 -5.81 -16.02 -0.74
C PRO A 90 -5.76 -15.96 -2.27
N ASN A 91 -6.43 -14.98 -2.88
CA ASN A 91 -6.49 -14.81 -4.32
C ASN A 91 -6.59 -13.33 -4.72
N ARG A 92 -6.60 -13.08 -6.02
CA ARG A 92 -6.63 -11.73 -6.61
C ARG A 92 -7.98 -11.06 -6.38
N GLU A 93 -9.07 -11.81 -6.38
CA GLU A 93 -10.44 -11.32 -6.27
C GLU A 93 -10.67 -10.71 -4.88
N VAL A 94 -10.33 -11.46 -3.83
CA VAL A 94 -10.33 -11.00 -2.43
C VAL A 94 -9.41 -9.78 -2.26
N ARG A 95 -8.24 -9.78 -2.93
CA ARG A 95 -7.33 -8.63 -2.93
C ARG A 95 -7.96 -7.38 -3.53
N ASP A 96 -8.58 -7.51 -4.70
CA ASP A 96 -9.19 -6.40 -5.44
C ASP A 96 -10.39 -5.83 -4.66
N LYS A 97 -11.21 -6.69 -4.04
CA LYS A 97 -12.29 -6.29 -3.12
C LYS A 97 -11.75 -5.49 -1.93
N LEU A 98 -10.82 -6.08 -1.16
CA LEU A 98 -10.25 -5.43 0.02
C LEU A 98 -9.62 -4.08 -0.35
N LEU A 99 -8.82 -4.03 -1.42
CA LEU A 99 -8.19 -2.80 -1.87
C LEU A 99 -9.21 -1.72 -2.28
N SER A 100 -10.32 -2.11 -2.91
CA SER A 100 -11.42 -1.19 -3.23
C SER A 100 -12.00 -0.57 -1.97
N HIS A 101 -12.25 -1.36 -0.93
CA HIS A 101 -12.73 -0.86 0.36
C HIS A 101 -11.72 0.06 1.04
N MET A 102 -10.43 -0.32 1.08
CA MET A 102 -9.37 0.53 1.64
C MET A 102 -9.23 1.88 0.91
N LYS A 103 -9.65 1.99 -0.35
CA LYS A 103 -9.61 3.25 -1.14
C LYS A 103 -10.84 4.15 -0.93
N ARG A 104 -11.98 3.63 -0.46
CA ARG A 104 -13.26 4.36 -0.38
C ARG A 104 -13.33 5.37 0.76
N GLY A 105 -12.49 5.24 1.78
CA GLY A 105 -12.43 6.18 2.90
C GLY A 105 -11.55 5.65 4.02
N ARG A 106 -11.03 6.55 4.85
CA ARG A 106 -10.29 6.17 6.06
C ARG A 106 -11.28 6.01 7.20
N LEU A 107 -11.25 4.86 7.85
CA LEU A 107 -12.01 4.59 9.05
C LEU A 107 -11.29 5.16 10.28
N SER A 108 -11.92 5.05 11.44
CA SER A 108 -11.54 5.81 12.64
C SER A 108 -10.08 5.60 13.03
N LEU A 109 -9.57 4.36 12.99
CA LEU A 109 -8.18 4.05 13.37
C LEU A 109 -7.16 4.45 12.29
N ALA A 110 -7.57 4.53 11.02
CA ALA A 110 -6.72 4.97 9.93
C ALA A 110 -6.77 6.50 9.71
N GLN A 111 -7.73 7.19 10.34
CA GLN A 111 -8.02 8.60 10.12
C GLN A 111 -6.86 9.51 10.54
N GLN A 112 -6.17 9.17 11.63
CA GLN A 112 -4.99 9.90 12.10
C GLN A 112 -3.83 9.89 11.08
N PHE A 113 -3.78 8.89 10.19
CA PHE A 113 -2.74 8.80 9.17
C PHE A 113 -3.21 9.44 7.87
N THR A 114 -3.27 10.77 7.85
CA THR A 114 -3.73 11.60 6.72
C THR A 114 -2.96 11.36 5.42
N HIS A 115 -1.73 10.84 5.51
CA HIS A 115 -0.90 10.51 4.35
C HIS A 115 -0.86 9.02 4.02
N SER A 116 -1.58 8.19 4.78
CA SER A 116 -1.64 6.76 4.52
C SER A 116 -2.44 6.45 3.26
N TYR A 117 -1.99 5.46 2.50
CA TYR A 117 -2.72 4.95 1.33
C TYR A 117 -2.33 3.51 1.01
N ALA A 118 -3.30 2.77 0.46
CA ALA A 118 -3.11 1.39 0.02
C ALA A 118 -3.08 1.30 -1.52
N ARG A 119 -2.28 0.38 -2.03
CA ARG A 119 -2.17 0.05 -3.46
C ARG A 119 -1.84 -1.41 -3.66
N LYS A 120 -1.92 -1.89 -4.91
CA LYS A 120 -1.40 -3.22 -5.28
C LYS A 120 0.09 -3.31 -4.94
N ASP A 121 0.56 -4.49 -4.52
CA ASP A 121 1.98 -4.73 -4.44
C ASP A 121 2.55 -4.83 -5.84
N TYR A 122 3.46 -3.92 -6.17
CA TYR A 122 4.00 -3.80 -7.52
C TYR A 122 5.16 -4.78 -7.73
N THR A 123 5.33 -5.20 -8.97
CA THR A 123 6.58 -5.84 -9.43
C THR A 123 7.73 -4.83 -9.40
N ARG A 124 8.95 -5.31 -9.63
CA ARG A 124 10.12 -4.45 -9.68
C ARG A 124 10.01 -3.43 -10.82
N GLU A 125 9.52 -3.85 -11.97
CA GLU A 125 9.36 -3.06 -13.18
C GLU A 125 8.30 -1.99 -12.97
N GLU A 126 7.16 -2.35 -12.38
CA GLU A 126 6.10 -1.41 -11.98
C GLU A 126 6.59 -0.39 -10.94
N LEU A 127 7.45 -0.79 -9.99
CA LEU A 127 8.07 0.14 -9.05
C LEU A 127 9.01 1.14 -9.73
N VAL A 128 9.80 0.70 -10.72
CA VAL A 128 10.67 1.59 -11.50
C VAL A 128 9.81 2.58 -12.28
N PHE A 129 8.74 2.11 -12.90
CA PHE A 129 7.79 2.96 -13.61
C PHE A 129 7.08 3.96 -12.68
N ASP A 130 6.60 3.53 -11.51
CA ASP A 130 6.00 4.39 -10.48
C ASP A 130 6.97 5.50 -10.04
N ARG A 131 8.27 5.17 -9.84
CA ARG A 131 9.30 6.16 -9.51
C ARG A 131 9.48 7.20 -10.62
N ALA A 132 9.54 6.77 -11.88
CA ALA A 132 9.66 7.68 -13.03
C ALA A 132 8.44 8.61 -13.14
N LEU A 133 7.22 8.09 -12.93
CA LEU A 133 6.01 8.91 -12.89
C LEU A 133 6.03 9.93 -11.75
N ARG A 134 6.51 9.54 -10.56
CA ARG A 134 6.62 10.46 -9.42
C ARG A 134 7.63 11.58 -9.66
N GLN A 135 8.76 11.26 -10.28
CA GLN A 135 9.74 12.27 -10.70
C GLN A 135 9.10 13.25 -11.69
N LYS A 136 8.43 12.75 -12.72
CA LYS A 136 7.72 13.58 -13.71
C LYS A 136 6.64 14.45 -13.07
N ALA A 137 5.81 13.89 -12.18
CA ALA A 137 4.80 14.66 -11.44
C ALA A 137 5.45 15.74 -10.56
N GLY A 138 6.59 15.44 -9.92
CA GLY A 138 7.38 16.40 -9.16
C GLY A 138 7.83 17.59 -10.01
N THR A 139 8.38 17.34 -11.19
CA THR A 139 8.76 18.41 -12.14
C THR A 139 7.57 19.25 -12.57
N LEU A 140 6.43 18.63 -12.89
CA LEU A 140 5.21 19.36 -13.25
C LEU A 140 4.68 20.22 -12.09
N ASN A 141 4.80 19.75 -10.84
CA ASN A 141 4.41 20.52 -9.65
C ASN A 141 5.33 21.70 -9.39
N GLN A 142 6.64 21.53 -9.56
CA GLN A 142 7.61 22.61 -9.45
C GLN A 142 7.34 23.71 -10.49
N GLN A 143 7.07 23.32 -11.74
CA GLN A 143 6.68 24.25 -12.81
C GLN A 143 5.37 24.98 -12.51
N ALA A 144 4.41 24.30 -11.87
CA ALA A 144 3.14 24.90 -11.49
C ALA A 144 3.21 25.76 -10.21
N GLY A 145 4.32 25.70 -9.47
CA GLY A 145 4.49 26.35 -8.17
C GLY A 145 3.61 25.77 -7.05
N LYS A 146 2.96 24.63 -7.28
CA LYS A 146 1.98 24.01 -6.36
C LYS A 146 1.85 22.52 -6.60
N LEU A 147 1.40 21.79 -5.58
CA LEU A 147 1.08 20.38 -5.67
C LEU A 147 -0.24 20.21 -6.45
N LEU A 148 -0.12 19.94 -7.75
CA LEU A 148 -1.23 19.82 -8.70
C LEU A 148 -1.33 18.40 -9.29
N TYR A 149 -0.21 17.69 -9.41
CA TYR A 149 -0.09 16.39 -10.05
C TYR A 149 0.33 15.34 -9.03
N VAL A 150 -0.41 14.23 -8.95
CA VAL A 150 -0.12 13.10 -8.06
C VAL A 150 -0.12 11.79 -8.84
N VAL A 151 0.69 10.83 -8.41
CA VAL A 151 0.69 9.49 -9.01
C VAL A 151 -0.26 8.59 -8.24
N ARG A 152 -1.20 7.96 -8.95
CA ARG A 152 -2.12 6.94 -8.42
C ARG A 152 -2.25 5.83 -9.46
N ASP A 153 -2.22 4.57 -9.00
CA ASP A 153 -2.42 3.40 -9.87
C ASP A 153 -1.60 3.44 -11.18
N LEU A 154 -0.31 3.80 -11.08
CA LEU A 154 0.63 3.93 -12.20
C LEU A 154 0.23 4.96 -13.27
N SER A 155 -0.50 6.01 -12.87
CA SER A 155 -0.88 7.13 -13.73
C SER A 155 -0.74 8.47 -13.01
N ILE A 156 -0.49 9.54 -13.76
CA ILE A 156 -0.47 10.91 -13.22
C ILE A 156 -1.88 11.49 -13.28
N HIS A 157 -2.39 11.92 -12.14
CA HIS A 157 -3.69 12.57 -12.01
C HIS A 157 -3.51 14.03 -11.61
N LYS A 158 -4.32 14.89 -12.21
CA LYS A 158 -4.43 16.30 -11.82
C LYS A 158 -5.44 16.42 -10.67
N LEU A 159 -5.03 17.07 -9.58
CA LEU A 159 -5.89 17.41 -8.46
C LEU A 159 -6.89 18.49 -8.87
N ARG A 160 -8.13 18.38 -8.36
CA ARG A 160 -9.16 19.43 -8.53
C ARG A 160 -8.81 20.68 -7.75
N THR A 161 -8.32 20.48 -6.52
CA THR A 161 -7.86 21.54 -5.62
C THR A 161 -6.35 21.42 -5.47
N PRO A 162 -5.55 22.35 -6.03
CA PRO A 162 -4.12 22.37 -5.82
C PRO A 162 -3.78 22.65 -4.36
N LEU A 163 -2.67 22.08 -3.86
CA LEU A 163 -2.15 22.34 -2.53
C LEU A 163 -0.81 23.07 -2.62
N ASP A 164 -0.40 23.74 -1.55
CA ASP A 164 0.93 24.35 -1.50
C ASP A 164 2.03 23.28 -1.54
N LEU A 165 3.18 23.65 -2.09
CA LEU A 165 4.35 22.79 -2.01
C LEU A 165 4.84 22.78 -0.55
N PRO A 166 5.27 21.61 -0.03
CA PRO A 166 5.86 21.56 1.30
C PRO A 166 7.08 22.47 1.38
N THR A 167 7.11 23.36 2.38
CA THR A 167 8.30 24.15 2.72
C THR A 167 9.41 23.21 3.19
N LEU A 168 10.56 23.27 2.53
CA LEU A 168 11.79 22.65 3.03
C LEU A 168 12.19 23.43 4.29
N HIS A 169 12.03 22.81 5.46
CA HIS A 169 12.64 23.27 6.71
C HIS A 169 14.01 22.60 6.87
#